data_AF-A0A6A3FXZ2-F1
#
_entry.id   AF-A0A6A3FXZ2-F1
#
_cell.length_a   1.000
_cell.length_b   1.000
_cell.length_c   1.000
_cell.angle_alpha   90.00
_cell.angle_beta   90.00
_cell.angle_gamma   90.00
#
_symmetry.space_group_name_H-M   'P 1'
#
loop_
_entity.id
_entity.type
_entity.pdbx_description
1 polymer ?
#
loop_
_entity_poly.entity_id
_entity_poly.type
_entity_poly.pdbx_seq_one_letter_code
_entity_poly.pdbx_strand_id
1 'polypeptide(L)'
;YVNPGACSGVCVNTHDPSIIRRADGTYFRFSTGGGIAVHSAPDITGPWEYKGAVLPDGTSIKLWDGKMDAWAPDVHLVGDTYFLYYSAVRAVAFDGHNLAAVGIATSTTMDIGTWKDLGSTGVQSKDSSEYNAIDPNLFTEDGRSYMIFGSYVDGIFQVAMENPPATATPNTYAKLA
;
A
#
# COMPACT_ATOMS: atom_id res chain seq x y z
N TYR A 1 15.06 -11.96 21.38
CA TYR A 1 14.85 -11.41 20.03
C TYR A 1 15.97 -11.95 19.16
N VAL A 2 15.68 -12.63 18.06
CA VAL A 2 16.75 -13.02 17.12
C VAL A 2 17.26 -11.75 16.43
N ASN A 3 18.56 -11.66 16.16
CA ASN A 3 19.09 -10.56 15.37
C ASN A 3 18.40 -10.57 13.99
N PRO A 4 18.11 -9.41 13.38
CA PRO A 4 17.61 -9.37 12.02
C PRO A 4 18.57 -10.12 11.09
N GLY A 5 17.99 -10.86 10.14
CA GLY A 5 18.77 -11.57 9.12
C GLY A 5 19.59 -10.63 8.26
N ALA A 6 20.48 -11.21 7.45
CA ALA A 6 21.33 -10.42 6.55
C ALA A 6 20.49 -9.64 5.52
N CYS A 7 20.91 -8.42 5.23
CA CYS A 7 20.46 -7.61 4.11
C CYS A 7 21.69 -7.09 3.36
N SER A 8 21.67 -7.16 2.04
CA SER A 8 22.72 -6.63 1.17
C SER A 8 22.15 -5.73 0.07
N GLY A 9 22.97 -4.84 -0.50
CA GLY A 9 22.55 -3.82 -1.45
C GLY A 9 21.90 -2.61 -0.76
N VAL A 10 20.80 -2.11 -1.32
CA VAL A 10 20.06 -0.94 -0.79
C VAL A 10 19.11 -1.38 0.34
N CYS A 11 19.66 -1.41 1.56
CA CYS A 11 18.95 -1.73 2.80
C CYS A 11 18.44 -0.48 3.56
N VAL A 12 18.40 0.66 2.88
CA VAL A 12 17.76 1.90 3.33
C VAL A 12 16.52 2.16 2.49
N ASN A 13 15.69 3.14 2.87
CA ASN A 13 14.42 3.43 2.20
C ASN A 13 13.50 2.20 2.22
N THR A 14 13.22 1.71 3.43
CA THR A 14 12.48 0.46 3.70
C THR A 14 11.36 0.66 4.72
N HIS A 15 10.91 1.89 4.93
CA HIS A 15 9.84 2.17 5.87
C HIS A 15 8.53 1.55 5.34
N ASP A 16 7.84 0.80 6.20
CA ASP A 16 6.61 0.05 5.88
C ASP A 16 6.72 -0.81 4.60
N PRO A 17 7.59 -1.84 4.57
CA PRO A 17 7.84 -2.58 3.34
C PRO A 17 6.75 -3.64 3.08
N SER A 18 6.30 -3.76 1.84
CA SER A 18 5.59 -4.93 1.33
C SER A 18 6.44 -5.64 0.27
N ILE A 19 6.52 -6.98 0.37
CA ILE A 19 7.40 -7.82 -0.44
C ILE A 19 6.57 -8.86 -1.19
N ILE A 20 6.85 -9.02 -2.48
CA ILE A 20 6.25 -10.07 -3.31
C ILE A 20 7.30 -10.66 -4.24
N ARG A 21 7.15 -11.94 -4.57
CA ARG A 21 8.02 -12.65 -5.52
C ARG A 21 7.29 -12.83 -6.84
N ARG A 22 7.88 -12.35 -7.92
CA ARG A 22 7.38 -12.54 -9.29
C ARG A 22 7.61 -13.99 -9.74
N ALA A 23 6.83 -14.44 -10.72
CA ALA A 23 6.89 -15.81 -11.25
C ALA A 23 8.28 -16.21 -11.80
N ASP A 24 9.08 -15.25 -12.26
CA ASP A 24 10.46 -15.48 -12.71
C ASP A 24 11.47 -15.66 -11.55
N GLY A 25 10.99 -15.60 -10.31
CA GLY A 25 11.77 -15.77 -9.10
C GLY A 25 12.33 -14.47 -8.50
N THR A 26 12.19 -13.34 -9.18
CA THR A 26 12.66 -12.02 -8.72
C THR A 26 11.81 -11.54 -7.54
N TYR A 27 12.46 -11.10 -6.46
CA TYR A 27 11.79 -10.42 -5.35
C TYR A 27 11.64 -8.94 -5.64
N PHE A 28 10.50 -8.38 -5.27
CA PHE A 28 10.24 -6.95 -5.26
C PHE A 28 9.89 -6.49 -3.85
N ARG A 29 10.37 -5.30 -3.49
CA ARG A 29 10.04 -4.60 -2.24
C ARG A 29 9.50 -3.23 -2.59
N PHE A 30 8.33 -2.93 -2.06
CA PHE A 30 7.66 -1.64 -2.12
C PHE A 30 7.69 -1.02 -0.74
N SER A 31 7.97 0.28 -0.62
CA SER A 31 8.07 0.94 0.68
C SER A 31 7.67 2.40 0.63
N THR A 32 7.28 2.95 1.78
CA THR A 32 6.99 4.37 1.98
C THR A 32 8.12 5.26 1.46
N GLY A 33 7.74 6.36 0.82
CA GLY A 33 8.63 7.42 0.36
C GLY A 33 8.69 7.59 -1.15
N GLY A 34 8.70 8.84 -1.60
CA GLY A 34 8.95 9.20 -3.01
C GLY A 34 7.94 8.63 -4.01
N GLY A 35 6.68 8.45 -3.61
CA GLY A 35 5.65 7.85 -4.47
C GLY A 35 5.67 6.31 -4.48
N ILE A 36 6.02 5.70 -3.35
CA ILE A 36 6.22 4.24 -3.17
C ILE A 36 7.46 3.74 -3.91
N ALA A 37 8.59 3.69 -3.19
CA ALA A 37 9.87 3.25 -3.71
C ALA A 37 9.85 1.75 -4.05
N VAL A 38 10.40 1.40 -5.21
CA VAL A 38 10.48 0.02 -5.72
C VAL A 38 11.93 -0.43 -5.72
N HIS A 39 12.17 -1.58 -5.13
CA HIS A 39 13.44 -2.29 -5.18
C HIS A 39 13.22 -3.71 -5.68
N SER A 40 14.24 -4.31 -6.29
CA SER A 40 14.23 -5.72 -6.63
C SER A 40 15.48 -6.43 -6.16
N ALA A 41 15.39 -7.74 -5.96
CA ALA A 41 16.52 -8.59 -5.62
C ALA A 41 16.36 -10.01 -6.19
N PRO A 42 17.46 -10.73 -6.45
CA PRO A 42 17.39 -12.15 -6.82
C PRO A 42 17.04 -13.06 -5.63
N ASP A 43 17.30 -12.62 -4.40
CA ASP A 43 17.00 -13.33 -3.15
C ASP A 43 16.40 -12.38 -2.11
N ILE A 44 15.64 -12.91 -1.14
CA ILE A 44 15.02 -12.12 -0.07
C ILE A 44 16.05 -11.39 0.81
N THR A 45 17.29 -11.91 0.87
CA THR A 45 18.44 -11.28 1.56
C THR A 45 19.19 -10.24 0.70
N GLY A 46 18.80 -10.08 -0.57
CA GLY A 46 19.40 -9.15 -1.53
C GLY A 46 20.28 -9.84 -2.58
N PRO A 47 21.20 -9.09 -3.22
CA PRO A 47 21.37 -7.65 -3.09
C PRO A 47 20.14 -6.89 -3.64
N TRP A 48 19.61 -5.97 -2.84
CA TRP A 48 18.49 -5.12 -3.24
C TRP A 48 18.97 -3.96 -4.10
N GLU A 49 18.30 -3.73 -5.23
CA GLU A 49 18.58 -2.64 -6.16
C GLU A 49 17.38 -1.72 -6.26
N TYR A 50 17.59 -0.41 -6.15
CA TYR A 50 16.55 0.58 -6.40
C TYR A 50 16.18 0.63 -7.89
N LYS A 51 14.88 0.62 -8.19
CA LYS A 51 14.36 0.64 -9.57
C LYS A 51 13.64 1.94 -9.92
N GLY A 52 12.97 2.56 -8.96
CA GLY A 52 12.15 3.76 -9.19
C GLY A 52 11.00 3.84 -8.19
N ALA A 53 9.88 4.42 -8.62
CA ALA A 53 8.68 4.56 -7.81
C ALA A 53 7.42 4.10 -8.58
N VAL A 54 6.39 3.67 -7.85
CA VAL A 54 5.07 3.31 -8.42
C VAL A 54 4.35 4.56 -8.93
N LEU A 55 4.41 5.63 -8.15
CA LEU A 55 3.74 6.91 -8.38
C LEU A 55 4.78 8.05 -8.44
N PRO A 56 5.63 8.11 -9.49
CA PRO A 56 6.72 9.10 -9.56
C PRO A 56 6.23 10.56 -9.53
N ASP A 57 4.99 10.80 -9.98
CA ASP A 57 4.34 12.12 -9.96
C ASP A 57 3.44 12.35 -8.74
N GLY A 58 3.38 11.37 -7.82
CA GLY A 58 2.48 11.34 -6.67
C GLY A 58 1.12 10.70 -6.96
N THR A 59 0.33 10.49 -5.91
CA THR A 59 -1.04 9.95 -6.01
C THR A 59 -1.98 10.95 -6.70
N SER A 60 -2.93 10.44 -7.49
CA SER A 60 -4.02 11.24 -8.06
C SER A 60 -5.09 11.65 -7.04
N ILE A 61 -5.07 11.07 -5.83
CA ILE A 61 -6.03 11.38 -4.77
C ILE A 61 -5.74 12.78 -4.22
N LYS A 62 -6.80 13.57 -4.01
CA LYS A 62 -6.72 14.94 -3.50
C LYS A 62 -7.79 15.15 -2.42
N LEU A 63 -7.38 15.15 -1.15
CA LEU A 63 -8.30 15.32 -0.01
C LEU A 63 -8.29 16.75 0.57
N TRP A 64 -7.30 17.55 0.20
CA TRP A 64 -7.08 18.92 0.70
C TRP A 64 -6.27 19.74 -0.31
N ASP A 65 -6.15 21.04 -0.09
CA ASP A 65 -5.49 21.96 -1.05
C ASP A 65 -3.97 21.75 -1.17
N GLY A 66 -3.32 21.12 -0.17
CA GLY A 66 -1.90 20.80 -0.20
C GLY A 66 -1.54 19.52 -0.94
N LYS A 67 -0.25 19.19 -0.99
CA LYS A 67 0.25 17.97 -1.64
C LYS A 67 -0.16 16.72 -0.85
N MET A 68 -0.40 15.61 -1.54
CA MET A 68 -0.59 14.29 -0.94
C MET A 68 0.69 13.46 -1.06
N ASP A 69 0.91 12.54 -0.12
CA ASP A 69 1.99 11.56 -0.11
C ASP A 69 1.42 10.14 -0.05
N ALA A 70 2.24 9.16 -0.42
CA ALA A 70 1.87 7.74 -0.47
C ALA A 70 2.73 6.92 0.49
N TRP A 71 2.10 6.27 1.47
CA TRP A 71 2.75 5.48 2.53
C TRP A 71 2.23 4.04 2.58
N ALA A 72 2.94 3.18 3.31
CA ALA A 72 2.56 1.83 3.71
C ALA A 72 1.89 1.03 2.59
N PRO A 73 2.65 0.72 1.52
CA PRO A 73 2.09 -0.04 0.41
C PRO A 73 1.81 -1.48 0.82
N ASP A 74 0.85 -2.10 0.15
CA ASP A 74 0.59 -3.54 0.22
C ASP A 74 0.30 -4.09 -1.18
N VAL A 75 1.04 -5.12 -1.60
CA VAL A 75 1.00 -5.64 -2.98
C VAL A 75 0.57 -7.10 -3.05
N HIS A 76 -0.38 -7.37 -3.93
CA HIS A 76 -0.95 -8.70 -4.14
C HIS A 76 -1.09 -9.02 -5.64
N LEU A 77 -0.81 -10.26 -6.02
CA LEU A 77 -1.18 -10.78 -7.34
C LEU A 77 -2.59 -11.36 -7.27
N VAL A 78 -3.53 -10.82 -8.05
CA VAL A 78 -4.90 -11.33 -8.19
C VAL A 78 -5.17 -11.63 -9.66
N GLY A 79 -5.33 -12.91 -9.98
CA GLY A 79 -5.27 -13.37 -11.36
C GLY A 79 -3.90 -13.05 -11.97
N ASP A 80 -3.90 -12.33 -13.09
CA ASP A 80 -2.68 -11.91 -13.80
C ASP A 80 -2.27 -10.46 -13.54
N THR A 81 -2.89 -9.80 -12.54
CA THR A 81 -2.66 -8.38 -12.24
C THR A 81 -2.16 -8.20 -10.81
N TYR A 82 -1.10 -7.41 -10.67
CA TYR A 82 -0.61 -6.93 -9.39
C TYR A 82 -1.42 -5.71 -8.98
N PHE A 83 -2.02 -5.79 -7.80
CA PHE A 83 -2.74 -4.71 -7.13
C PHE A 83 -1.85 -4.20 -5.99
N LEU A 84 -1.53 -2.91 -6.00
CA LEU A 84 -0.78 -2.24 -4.94
C LEU A 84 -1.69 -1.20 -4.29
N TYR A 85 -2.02 -1.42 -3.04
CA TYR A 85 -2.77 -0.49 -2.20
C TYR A 85 -1.78 0.40 -1.47
N TYR A 86 -2.17 1.64 -1.20
CA TYR A 86 -1.31 2.59 -0.50
C TYR A 86 -2.15 3.57 0.33
N SER A 87 -1.54 4.13 1.36
CA SER A 87 -2.11 5.20 2.17
C SER A 87 -1.88 6.53 1.48
N ALA A 88 -2.95 7.21 1.06
CA ALA A 88 -2.91 8.58 0.56
C ALA A 88 -3.16 9.54 1.71
N VAL A 89 -2.12 10.25 2.12
CA VAL A 89 -2.14 11.16 3.28
C VAL A 89 -1.63 12.54 2.91
N ARG A 90 -1.78 13.52 3.80
CA ARG A 90 -1.22 14.85 3.58
C ARG A 90 0.31 14.80 3.61
N ALA A 91 0.96 15.44 2.62
CA ALA A 91 2.42 15.52 2.52
C ALA A 91 2.99 16.59 3.47
N VAL A 92 2.77 16.41 4.76
CA VAL A 92 3.28 17.25 5.86
C VAL A 92 3.86 16.36 6.95
N ALA A 93 4.63 16.93 7.88
CA ALA A 93 5.02 16.21 9.08
C ALA A 93 3.75 15.73 9.81
N PHE A 94 3.78 14.51 10.35
CA PHE A 94 2.63 13.95 11.07
C PHE A 94 2.16 14.94 12.15
N ASP A 95 0.93 15.41 12.01
CA ASP A 95 0.33 16.46 12.82
C ASP A 95 -0.96 15.97 13.51
N GLY A 96 -1.15 14.65 13.57
CA GLY A 96 -2.25 14.01 14.32
C GLY A 96 -3.61 14.03 13.62
N HIS A 97 -3.68 14.47 12.35
CA HIS A 97 -4.91 14.42 11.57
C HIS A 97 -5.14 13.04 10.95
N ASN A 98 -6.42 12.70 10.77
CA ASN A 98 -6.87 11.43 10.21
C ASN A 98 -7.47 11.60 8.80
N LEU A 99 -7.17 12.69 8.11
CA LEU A 99 -7.57 12.88 6.72
C LEU A 99 -6.71 12.00 5.80
N ALA A 100 -7.24 10.84 5.42
CA ALA A 100 -6.53 9.85 4.62
C ALA A 100 -7.50 9.05 3.74
N ALA A 101 -6.97 8.39 2.72
CA ALA A 101 -7.69 7.42 1.92
C ALA A 101 -6.78 6.26 1.53
N VAL A 102 -7.36 5.07 1.29
CA VAL A 102 -6.63 3.97 0.66
C VAL A 102 -6.75 4.11 -0.86
N GLY A 103 -5.62 4.39 -1.50
CA GLY A 103 -5.48 4.40 -2.95
C GLY A 103 -5.08 3.04 -3.51
N ILE A 104 -5.15 2.91 -4.83
CA ILE A 104 -4.79 1.69 -5.55
C ILE A 104 -4.10 1.98 -6.87
N ALA A 105 -3.02 1.24 -7.14
CA ALA A 105 -2.35 1.19 -8.43
C ALA A 105 -2.27 -0.26 -8.93
N THR A 106 -2.24 -0.45 -10.25
CA THR A 106 -2.17 -1.78 -10.86
C THR A 106 -1.05 -1.89 -11.88
N SER A 107 -0.47 -3.09 -12.02
CA SER A 107 0.51 -3.42 -13.06
C SER A 107 0.41 -4.91 -13.40
N THR A 108 0.78 -5.30 -14.62
CA THR A 108 0.91 -6.71 -15.00
C THR A 108 2.32 -7.27 -14.84
N THR A 109 3.34 -6.43 -14.64
CA THR A 109 4.76 -6.87 -14.57
C THR A 109 5.52 -6.40 -13.34
N MET A 110 4.98 -5.41 -12.61
CA MET A 110 5.61 -4.61 -11.55
C MET A 110 6.77 -3.71 -12.00
N ASP A 111 7.12 -3.70 -13.29
CA ASP A 111 8.22 -2.89 -13.79
C ASP A 111 7.87 -1.39 -13.73
N ILE A 112 8.89 -0.55 -13.57
CA ILE A 112 8.71 0.90 -13.55
C ILE A 112 8.08 1.40 -14.86
N GLY A 113 7.11 2.31 -14.73
CA GLY A 113 6.36 2.86 -15.87
C GLY A 113 5.18 2.01 -16.33
N THR A 114 4.98 0.81 -15.77
CA THR A 114 3.80 -0.03 -16.06
C THR A 114 2.66 0.15 -15.07
N TRP A 115 2.92 0.83 -13.94
CA TRP A 115 1.94 1.09 -12.91
C TRP A 115 0.92 2.13 -13.37
N LYS A 116 -0.36 1.79 -13.21
CA LYS A 116 -1.50 2.68 -13.45
C LYS A 116 -2.16 3.01 -12.13
N ASP A 117 -2.15 4.27 -11.73
CA ASP A 117 -2.93 4.78 -10.60
C ASP A 117 -4.42 4.74 -10.96
N LEU A 118 -5.22 4.14 -10.09
CA LEU A 118 -6.68 4.03 -10.22
C LEU A 118 -7.40 4.97 -9.24
N GLY A 119 -6.66 5.72 -8.42
CA GLY A 119 -7.23 6.62 -7.43
C GLY A 119 -7.71 5.88 -6.18
N SER A 120 -8.82 6.33 -5.61
CA SER A 120 -9.34 5.84 -4.33
C SER A 120 -10.09 4.52 -4.46
N THR A 121 -9.87 3.62 -3.50
CA THR A 121 -10.69 2.41 -3.31
C THR A 121 -12.08 2.72 -2.73
N GLY A 122 -12.30 3.94 -2.22
CA GLY A 122 -13.50 4.32 -1.47
C GLY A 122 -13.35 4.20 0.05
N VAL A 123 -12.26 3.61 0.56
CA VAL A 123 -11.90 3.66 1.98
C VAL A 123 -11.26 5.01 2.27
N GLN A 124 -11.91 5.84 3.09
CA GLN A 124 -11.48 7.20 3.39
C GLN A 124 -11.88 7.59 4.81
N SER A 125 -11.01 8.34 5.48
CA SER A 125 -11.27 8.94 6.78
C SER A 125 -11.17 10.46 6.72
N LYS A 126 -11.86 11.10 7.66
CA LYS A 126 -11.71 12.51 8.03
C LYS A 126 -11.32 12.57 9.52
N ASP A 127 -10.99 13.75 10.03
CA ASP A 127 -10.56 13.90 11.42
C ASP A 127 -11.59 13.43 12.47
N SER A 128 -12.88 13.36 12.09
CA SER A 128 -13.97 12.86 12.94
C SER A 128 -14.36 11.40 12.68
N SER A 129 -13.65 10.68 11.82
CA SER A 129 -13.85 9.24 11.61
C SER A 129 -13.40 8.44 12.84
N GLU A 130 -14.07 7.32 13.09
CA GLU A 130 -13.69 6.33 14.13
C GLU A 130 -12.39 5.57 13.79
N TYR A 131 -11.94 5.67 12.53
CA TYR A 131 -10.73 5.05 12.04
C TYR A 131 -9.87 6.04 11.25
N ASN A 132 -8.59 5.69 11.12
CA ASN A 132 -7.68 6.31 10.17
C ASN A 132 -7.48 5.39 8.96
N ALA A 133 -7.83 5.85 7.75
CA ALA A 133 -7.81 5.07 6.51
C ALA A 133 -6.40 4.97 5.92
N ILE A 134 -5.48 4.39 6.69
CA ILE A 134 -4.08 4.12 6.32
C ILE A 134 -3.71 2.67 6.65
N ASP A 135 -2.49 2.28 6.27
CA ASP A 135 -1.89 0.97 6.49
C ASP A 135 -2.76 -0.17 5.91
N PRO A 136 -3.12 -0.11 4.61
CA PRO A 136 -3.96 -1.11 3.98
C PRO A 136 -3.27 -2.48 3.93
N ASN A 137 -4.06 -3.54 4.07
CA ASN A 137 -3.66 -4.92 3.78
C ASN A 137 -4.83 -5.68 3.15
N LEU A 138 -4.61 -6.28 1.97
CA LEU A 138 -5.59 -7.13 1.32
C LEU A 138 -5.55 -8.54 1.91
N PHE A 139 -6.63 -8.95 2.54
CA PHE A 139 -6.82 -10.32 3.00
C PHE A 139 -7.86 -11.02 2.12
N THR A 140 -7.59 -12.26 1.71
CA THR A 140 -8.55 -13.05 0.91
C THR A 140 -8.78 -14.40 1.55
N GLU A 141 -10.05 -14.73 1.79
CA GLU A 141 -10.50 -16.00 2.36
C GLU A 141 -11.68 -16.52 1.53
N ASP A 142 -11.63 -17.79 1.14
CA ASP A 142 -12.67 -18.46 0.35
C ASP A 142 -13.13 -17.67 -0.89
N GLY A 143 -12.19 -17.01 -1.57
CA GLY A 143 -12.43 -16.20 -2.77
C GLY A 143 -13.10 -14.84 -2.51
N ARG A 144 -13.28 -14.46 -1.24
CA ARG A 144 -13.76 -13.13 -0.83
C ARG A 144 -12.59 -12.30 -0.31
N SER A 145 -12.47 -11.09 -0.81
CA SER A 145 -11.42 -10.16 -0.43
C SER A 145 -11.94 -9.12 0.57
N TYR A 146 -11.09 -8.78 1.52
CA TYR A 146 -11.31 -7.79 2.56
C TYR A 146 -10.11 -6.86 2.61
N MET A 147 -10.37 -5.56 2.71
CA MET A 147 -9.33 -4.58 3.01
C MET A 147 -9.28 -4.40 4.52
N ILE A 148 -8.20 -4.82 5.15
CA ILE A 148 -7.88 -4.54 6.56
C ILE A 148 -7.06 -3.25 6.58
N PHE A 149 -7.36 -2.33 7.49
CA PHE A 149 -6.68 -1.05 7.59
C PHE A 149 -6.85 -0.46 8.98
N GLY A 150 -6.06 0.57 9.32
CA GLY A 150 -6.22 1.29 10.58
C GLY A 150 -4.91 1.56 11.29
N SER A 151 -4.86 2.71 11.96
CA SER A 151 -3.72 3.13 12.76
C SER A 151 -4.21 4.14 13.80
N TYR A 152 -3.88 3.93 15.08
CA TYR A 152 -4.39 4.73 16.19
C TYR A 152 -5.93 4.78 16.23
N VAL A 153 -6.51 5.87 16.75
CA VAL A 153 -7.95 6.11 16.91
C VAL A 153 -8.60 4.94 17.65
N ASP A 154 -9.65 4.34 17.09
CA ASP A 154 -10.33 3.23 17.73
C ASP A 154 -9.72 1.88 17.35
N GLY A 155 -8.73 1.81 16.45
CA GLY A 155 -7.98 0.58 16.17
C GLY A 155 -8.06 0.11 14.72
N ILE A 156 -8.23 -1.20 14.52
CA ILE A 156 -8.14 -1.86 13.21
C ILE A 156 -9.54 -2.16 12.69
N PHE A 157 -9.76 -1.86 11.43
CA PHE A 157 -11.03 -2.01 10.74
C PHE A 157 -10.85 -2.87 9.50
N GLN A 158 -11.97 -3.39 8.99
CA GLN A 158 -12.04 -4.05 7.70
C GLN A 158 -13.25 -3.58 6.91
N VAL A 159 -13.20 -3.77 5.61
CA VAL A 159 -14.34 -3.64 4.70
C VAL A 159 -14.24 -4.73 3.63
N ALA A 160 -15.38 -5.26 3.18
CA ALA A 160 -15.37 -6.17 2.03
C ALA A 160 -14.96 -5.41 0.76
N MET A 161 -14.27 -6.09 -0.14
CA MET A 161 -13.86 -5.55 -1.44
C MET A 161 -14.64 -6.24 -2.56
N GLU A 162 -14.90 -5.49 -3.63
CA GLU A 162 -15.46 -6.03 -4.87
C GLU A 162 -14.52 -7.06 -5.51
N ASN A 163 -14.99 -7.77 -6.55
CA ASN A 163 -14.15 -8.66 -7.34
C ASN A 163 -14.11 -8.19 -8.81
N PRO A 164 -12.97 -7.71 -9.33
CA PRO A 164 -11.65 -7.62 -8.68
C PRO A 164 -11.60 -6.57 -7.54
N PRO A 165 -10.65 -6.69 -6.58
CA PRO A 165 -10.61 -5.91 -5.34
C PRO A 165 -10.14 -4.46 -5.52
N ALA A 166 -10.72 -3.73 -6.45
CA ALA A 166 -10.38 -2.34 -6.74
C ALA A 166 -11.12 -1.33 -5.87
N THR A 167 -12.34 -1.67 -5.43
CA THR A 167 -13.21 -0.78 -4.65
C THR A 167 -13.82 -1.48 -3.46
N ALA A 168 -14.05 -0.74 -2.38
CA ALA A 168 -14.74 -1.20 -1.20
C ALA A 168 -16.24 -1.39 -1.45
N THR A 169 -16.81 -2.47 -0.92
CA THR A 169 -18.25 -2.74 -0.94
C THR A 169 -18.93 -1.85 0.12
N PRO A 170 -19.85 -0.95 -0.26
CA PRO A 170 -20.50 -0.04 0.69
C PRO A 170 -21.20 -0.76 1.85
N ASN A 171 -21.22 -0.13 3.03
CA ASN A 171 -21.92 -0.61 4.22
C ASN A 171 -21.44 -1.97 4.77
N THR A 172 -20.19 -2.37 4.49
CA THR A 172 -19.59 -3.61 5.02
C THR A 172 -18.45 -3.37 6.00
N TYR A 173 -18.27 -2.12 6.44
CA TYR A 173 -17.23 -1.75 7.40
C TYR A 173 -17.48 -2.40 8.77
N ALA A 174 -16.43 -2.94 9.36
CA ALA A 174 -16.47 -3.52 10.70
C ALA A 174 -15.16 -3.27 11.44
N LYS A 175 -15.24 -3.03 12.75
CA LYS A 175 -14.08 -2.96 13.63
C LYS A 175 -13.61 -4.38 13.98
N LEU A 176 -12.30 -4.62 13.91
CA LEU A 176 -11.64 -5.89 14.25
C LEU A 176 -10.99 -5.88 15.64
N ALA A 177 -10.33 -4.79 16.01
CA ALA A 177 -9.65 -4.62 17.29
C ALA A 177 -9.68 -3.15 17.73
#